data_AF-A0ABD2PNT9-F1
#
_entry.id   AF-A0ABD2PNT9-F1
#
_cell.length_a   1.000
_cell.length_b   1.000
_cell.length_c   1.000
_cell.angle_alpha   90.00
_cell.angle_beta   90.00
_cell.angle_gamma   90.00
#
_symmetry.space_group_name_H-M   'P 1'
#
loop_
_entity.id
_entity.type
_entity.pdbx_description
1 polymer ?
#
loop_
_entity_poly.entity_id
_entity_poly.type
_entity_poly.pdbx_seq_one_letter_code
_entity_poly.pdbx_strand_id
1 'polypeptide(L)'
;NCIESFERFTKQFKCPLCRHEDYEKRAVFFPEDAYLDNMATILQAAWRAKKARRKVSELRAQTAKNIQLTDVKVSEVRYAKNLQYLTRKAGTSFELVQKEHEQTMNDFMNDLDSALEENRNLMSQLNERLTGKSQEHVKFDSCAWYEVWQSHLSRETKECPICLLEWSPAKSRVLLSCSHVFHSACLLELEKHFDNISSRSLALVNCEGKSCPICRWANYEKKIVPGVDRFQCLY
;
A
#
# COMPACT_ATOMS: atom_id res chain seq x y z
N ASN A 1 13.50 -34.41 28.72
CA ASN A 1 13.05 -34.50 27.32
C ASN A 1 11.75 -33.73 27.12
N CYS A 2 11.79 -32.59 26.44
CA CYS A 2 10.60 -31.74 26.23
C CYS A 2 9.52 -32.41 25.37
N ILE A 3 9.93 -33.18 24.35
CA ILE A 3 9.03 -33.96 23.50
C ILE A 3 8.28 -35.04 24.28
N GLU A 4 8.96 -35.78 25.16
CA GLU A 4 8.30 -36.78 26.02
C GLU A 4 7.29 -36.16 26.99
N SER A 5 7.59 -34.95 27.48
CA SER A 5 6.68 -34.23 28.37
C SER A 5 5.43 -33.76 27.63
N PHE A 6 5.60 -33.31 26.38
CA PHE A 6 4.50 -32.95 25.48
C PHE A 6 3.60 -34.15 25.16
N GLU A 7 4.17 -35.31 24.81
CA GLU A 7 3.41 -36.54 24.53
C GLU A 7 2.62 -37.02 25.74
N ARG A 8 3.19 -36.95 26.95
CA ARG A 8 2.49 -37.28 28.19
C ARG A 8 1.31 -36.35 28.45
N PHE A 9 1.46 -35.06 28.12
CA PHE A 9 0.41 -34.05 28.29
C PHE A 9 -0.73 -34.21 27.28
N THR A 10 -0.40 -34.39 26.00
CA THR A 10 -1.39 -34.47 24.92
C THR A 10 -1.97 -35.86 24.71
N LYS A 11 -1.33 -36.91 25.25
CA LYS A 11 -1.64 -38.32 25.02
C LYS A 11 -1.68 -38.70 23.53
N GLN A 12 -0.95 -37.97 22.70
CA GLN A 12 -0.91 -38.16 21.26
C GLN A 12 0.55 -38.21 20.78
N PHE A 13 0.84 -39.13 19.87
CA PHE A 13 2.15 -39.28 19.24
C PHE A 13 2.21 -38.44 17.95
N LYS A 14 2.31 -37.12 18.11
CA LYS A 14 2.35 -36.16 16.98
C LYS A 14 3.45 -35.12 17.18
N CYS A 15 4.03 -34.64 16.08
CA CYS A 15 5.03 -33.57 16.15
C CYS A 15 4.41 -32.25 16.68
N PRO A 16 4.96 -31.60 17.72
CA PRO A 16 4.41 -30.36 18.27
C PRO A 16 4.47 -29.17 17.31
N LEU A 17 5.36 -29.21 16.30
CA LEU A 17 5.54 -28.14 15.33
C LEU A 17 4.65 -28.30 14.11
N CYS A 18 4.68 -29.48 13.47
CA CYS A 18 3.97 -29.71 12.21
C CYS A 18 2.74 -30.63 12.32
N ARG A 19 2.43 -31.17 13.52
CA ARG A 19 1.29 -32.06 13.81
C ARG A 19 1.24 -33.37 13.02
N HIS A 20 2.31 -33.71 12.30
CA HIS A 20 2.41 -34.97 11.57
C HIS A 20 2.37 -36.17 12.53
N GLU A 21 1.60 -37.18 12.13
CA GLU A 21 1.50 -38.48 12.80
C GLU A 21 2.69 -39.36 12.38
N ASP A 22 3.06 -40.36 13.20
CA ASP A 22 4.11 -41.35 12.89
C ASP A 22 5.52 -40.79 12.65
N TYR A 23 5.91 -39.72 13.37
CA TYR A 23 7.26 -39.18 13.28
C TYR A 23 8.30 -40.06 14.01
N GLU A 24 9.47 -40.25 13.41
CA GLU A 24 10.58 -40.96 14.06
C GLU A 24 11.39 -40.01 14.96
N LYS A 25 11.74 -40.48 16.17
CA LYS A 25 12.65 -39.76 17.07
C LYS A 25 14.08 -40.18 16.78
N ARG A 26 14.87 -39.27 16.24
CA ARG A 26 16.33 -39.42 16.20
C ARG A 26 16.95 -38.53 17.26
N ALA A 27 17.72 -39.11 18.18
CA ALA A 27 18.60 -38.32 19.05
C ALA A 27 19.70 -37.73 18.16
N VAL A 28 19.59 -36.43 17.90
CA VAL A 28 20.59 -35.73 17.09
C VAL A 28 21.54 -35.00 18.03
N PHE A 29 22.77 -35.49 18.12
CA PHE A 29 23.84 -34.92 18.95
C PHE A 29 24.52 -33.69 18.29
N PHE A 30 23.82 -32.94 17.43
CA PHE A 30 24.30 -31.63 16.97
C PHE A 30 24.56 -30.58 18.08
N PRO A 31 23.97 -30.63 19.30
CA PRO A 31 24.22 -29.58 20.28
C PRO A 31 25.49 -29.78 21.10
N GLU A 32 26.19 -30.92 21.04
CA GLU A 32 27.40 -31.10 21.86
C GLU A 32 28.53 -30.19 21.39
N ASP A 33 28.82 -30.19 20.09
CA ASP A 33 29.81 -29.27 19.49
C ASP A 33 29.40 -27.80 19.69
N ALA A 34 28.13 -27.47 19.44
CA ALA A 34 27.63 -26.10 19.65
C ALA A 34 27.66 -25.68 21.13
N TYR A 35 27.44 -26.61 22.06
CA TYR A 35 27.57 -26.37 23.49
C TYR A 35 29.03 -26.17 23.88
N LEU A 36 29.94 -27.04 23.42
CA LEU A 36 31.37 -26.92 23.66
C LEU A 36 31.92 -25.61 23.08
N ASP A 37 31.48 -25.21 21.88
CA ASP A 37 31.83 -23.93 21.25
C ASP A 37 31.30 -22.73 22.04
N ASN A 38 30.07 -22.79 22.54
CA ASN A 38 29.51 -21.74 23.39
C ASN A 38 30.29 -21.63 24.72
N MET A 39 30.57 -22.76 25.36
CA MET A 39 31.39 -22.80 26.58
C MET A 39 32.80 -22.28 26.34
N ALA A 40 33.43 -22.67 25.23
CA ALA A 40 34.73 -22.15 24.81
C ALA A 40 34.67 -20.63 24.59
N THR A 41 33.63 -20.13 23.93
CA THR A 41 33.41 -18.69 23.69
C THR A 41 33.27 -17.93 25.00
N ILE A 42 32.50 -18.44 25.97
CA ILE A 42 32.32 -17.83 27.29
C ILE A 42 33.66 -17.77 28.04
N LEU A 43 34.40 -18.87 28.09
CA LEU A 43 35.71 -18.94 28.76
C LEU A 43 36.72 -18.00 28.10
N GLN A 44 36.79 -18.00 26.77
CA GLN A 44 37.66 -17.11 26.02
C GLN A 44 37.28 -15.64 26.25
N ALA A 45 36.00 -15.29 26.23
CA ALA A 45 35.53 -13.93 26.50
C ALA A 45 35.89 -13.49 27.94
N ALA A 46 35.68 -14.37 28.92
CA ALA A 46 36.04 -14.11 30.32
C ALA A 46 37.55 -13.88 30.48
N TRP A 47 38.38 -14.72 29.84
CA TRP A 47 39.83 -14.57 29.87
C TRP A 47 40.30 -13.30 29.16
N ARG A 48 39.80 -13.02 27.95
CA ARG A 48 40.11 -11.78 27.20
C ARG A 48 39.75 -10.55 28.03
N ALA A 49 38.59 -10.57 28.68
CA ALA A 49 38.15 -9.49 29.57
C ALA A 49 39.03 -9.35 30.82
N LYS A 50 39.46 -10.45 31.46
CA LYS A 50 40.41 -10.42 32.59
C LYS A 50 41.76 -9.84 32.17
N LYS A 51 42.31 -10.28 31.02
CA LYS A 51 43.56 -9.78 30.46
C LYS A 51 43.49 -8.28 30.16
N ALA A 52 42.41 -7.83 29.50
CA ALA A 52 42.17 -6.42 29.23
C ALA A 52 42.05 -5.60 30.52
N ARG A 53 41.25 -6.06 31.50
CA ARG A 53 41.11 -5.40 32.80
C ARG A 53 42.42 -5.29 33.55
N ARG A 54 43.26 -6.33 33.54
CA ARG A 54 44.61 -6.30 34.12
C ARG A 54 45.47 -5.23 33.44
N LYS A 55 45.50 -5.19 32.10
CA LYS A 55 46.26 -4.18 31.36
C LYS A 55 45.78 -2.76 31.65
N VAL A 56 44.46 -2.54 31.70
CA VAL A 56 43.85 -1.25 32.06
C VAL A 56 44.20 -0.87 33.50
N SER A 57 44.20 -1.83 34.43
CA SER A 57 44.62 -1.60 35.82
C SER A 57 46.08 -1.17 35.92
N GLU A 58 46.98 -1.85 35.21
CA GLU A 58 48.41 -1.51 35.14
C GLU A 58 48.62 -0.10 34.55
N LEU A 59 47.94 0.23 33.44
CA LEU A 59 47.99 1.55 32.85
C LEU A 59 47.44 2.62 33.81
N ARG A 60 46.30 2.38 34.46
CA ARG A 60 45.74 3.31 35.46
C ARG A 60 46.70 3.54 36.62
N ALA A 61 47.38 2.51 37.11
CA ALA A 61 48.38 2.65 38.17
C ALA A 61 49.60 3.47 37.72
N GLN A 62 50.05 3.30 36.46
CA GLN A 62 51.12 4.10 35.87
C GLN A 62 50.70 5.55 35.63
N THR A 63 49.49 5.78 35.09
CA THR A 63 48.96 7.11 34.83
C THR A 63 48.66 7.86 36.12
N ALA A 64 48.17 7.19 37.17
CA ALA A 64 47.96 7.80 38.49
C ALA A 64 49.25 8.30 39.15
N LYS A 65 50.41 7.71 38.83
CA LYS A 65 51.72 8.21 39.26
C LYS A 65 52.16 9.48 38.52
N ASN A 66 51.75 9.64 37.26
CA ASN A 66 52.22 10.73 36.38
C ASN A 66 51.19 11.87 36.20
N ILE A 67 49.92 11.63 36.52
CA ILE A 67 48.79 12.56 36.34
C ILE A 67 47.86 12.41 37.54
N GLN A 68 47.58 13.52 38.23
CA GLN A 68 46.56 13.54 39.27
C GLN A 68 45.17 13.41 38.61
N LEU A 69 44.61 12.21 38.66
CA LEU A 69 43.30 11.87 38.07
C LEU A 69 42.11 12.63 38.70
N THR A 70 42.34 13.25 39.87
CA THR A 70 41.43 14.12 40.62
C THR A 70 41.45 15.58 40.17
N ASP A 71 42.38 15.97 39.29
CA ASP A 71 42.42 17.32 38.73
C ASP A 71 41.17 17.57 37.84
N VAL A 72 40.49 18.68 38.11
CA VAL A 72 39.21 19.08 37.49
C VAL A 72 39.35 19.14 35.96
N LYS A 73 40.47 19.66 35.44
CA LYS A 73 40.70 19.80 33.99
C LYS A 73 40.82 18.44 33.28
N VAL A 74 41.41 17.45 33.95
CA VAL A 74 41.53 16.08 33.40
C VAL A 74 40.19 15.37 33.43
N SER A 75 39.34 15.68 34.40
CA SER A 75 37.96 15.18 34.49
C SER A 75 37.09 15.73 33.34
N GLU A 76 37.16 17.03 33.08
CA GLU A 76 36.39 17.69 32.00
C GLU A 76 36.69 17.10 30.62
N VAL A 77 37.97 16.97 30.26
CA VAL A 77 38.38 16.39 28.97
C VAL A 77 37.91 14.94 28.81
N ARG A 78 37.91 14.17 29.91
CA ARG A 78 37.45 12.78 29.93
C ARG A 78 35.94 12.70 29.74
N TYR A 79 35.19 13.53 30.45
CA TYR A 79 33.73 13.63 30.30
C TYR A 79 33.35 14.05 28.88
N ALA A 80 34.03 15.07 28.32
CA ALA A 80 33.79 15.52 26.96
C ALA A 80 34.04 14.42 25.92
N LYS A 81 35.15 13.68 26.04
CA LYS A 81 35.44 12.53 25.15
C LYS A 81 34.43 11.39 25.31
N ASN A 82 34.01 11.10 26.53
CA ASN A 82 33.01 10.06 26.78
C ASN A 82 31.64 10.46 26.19
N LEU A 83 31.24 11.72 26.36
CA LEU A 83 30.01 12.25 25.78
C LEU A 83 30.04 12.20 24.25
N GLN A 84 31.16 12.58 23.62
CA GLN A 84 31.35 12.44 22.18
C GLN A 84 31.23 10.98 21.72
N TYR A 85 31.84 10.03 22.44
CA TYR A 85 31.74 8.61 22.12
C TYR A 85 30.30 8.11 22.19
N LEU A 86 29.58 8.44 23.27
CA LEU A 86 28.18 8.04 23.46
C LEU A 86 27.27 8.66 22.39
N THR A 87 27.48 9.94 22.08
CA THR A 87 26.73 10.65 21.03
C THR A 87 26.95 10.01 19.67
N ARG A 88 28.21 9.70 19.32
CA ARG A 88 28.54 9.04 18.06
C ARG A 88 27.94 7.64 17.99
N LYS A 89 28.03 6.85 19.06
CA LYS A 89 27.45 5.51 19.12
C LYS A 89 25.93 5.55 18.94
N ALA A 90 25.25 6.45 19.65
CA ALA A 90 23.82 6.66 19.52
C ALA A 90 23.42 7.09 18.11
N GLY A 91 24.20 8.01 17.51
CA GLY A 91 24.01 8.44 16.12
C GLY A 91 24.11 7.28 15.14
N THR A 92 25.15 6.45 15.25
CA THR A 92 25.31 5.28 14.36
C THR A 92 24.19 4.25 14.52
N SER A 93 23.72 3.99 15.74
CA SER A 93 22.59 3.08 15.94
C SER A 93 21.29 3.65 15.40
N PHE A 94 21.08 4.96 15.58
CA PHE A 94 19.90 5.65 15.06
C PHE A 94 19.89 5.65 13.52
N GLU A 95 21.04 5.94 12.90
CA GLU A 95 21.18 5.93 11.44
C GLU A 95 20.92 4.53 10.83
N LEU A 96 21.38 3.46 11.49
CA LEU A 96 21.10 2.09 11.06
C LEU A 96 19.60 1.76 11.13
N VAL A 97 18.96 2.04 12.26
CA VAL A 97 17.51 1.80 12.42
C VAL A 97 16.68 2.64 11.44
N GLN A 98 17.09 3.89 11.20
CA GLN A 98 16.43 4.76 10.25
C GLN A 98 16.54 4.20 8.82
N LYS A 99 17.73 3.74 8.40
CA LYS A 99 17.92 3.12 7.07
C LYS A 99 17.11 1.84 6.91
N GLU A 100 17.09 0.97 7.91
CA GLU A 100 16.27 -0.25 7.88
C GLU A 100 14.78 0.08 7.75
N HIS A 101 14.31 1.08 8.49
CA HIS A 101 12.92 1.53 8.41
C HIS A 101 12.58 2.14 7.05
N GLU A 102 13.47 2.97 6.50
CA GLU A 102 13.31 3.58 5.18
C GLU A 102 13.26 2.52 4.07
N GLN A 103 14.15 1.52 4.12
CA GLN A 103 14.11 0.37 3.21
C GLN A 103 12.79 -0.38 3.31
N THR A 104 12.34 -0.68 4.52
CA THR A 104 11.07 -1.40 4.75
C THR A 104 9.88 -0.64 4.17
N MET A 105 9.82 0.69 4.34
CA MET A 105 8.76 1.51 3.77
C MET A 105 8.82 1.54 2.24
N ASN A 106 10.02 1.66 1.67
CA ASN A 106 10.20 1.66 0.22
C ASN A 106 9.76 0.33 -0.38
N ASP A 107 10.12 -0.80 0.24
CA ASP A 107 9.71 -2.13 -0.20
C ASP A 107 8.18 -2.28 -0.19
N PHE A 108 7.53 -1.86 0.91
CA PHE A 108 6.06 -1.87 0.99
C PHE A 108 5.39 -1.01 -0.09
N MET A 109 5.92 0.19 -0.36
CA MET A 109 5.37 1.07 -1.40
C MET A 109 5.57 0.47 -2.81
N ASN A 110 6.71 -0.18 -3.06
CA ASN A 110 6.96 -0.88 -4.32
C ASN A 110 5.99 -2.06 -4.51
N ASP A 111 5.70 -2.82 -3.45
CA ASP A 111 4.74 -3.92 -3.49
C ASP A 111 3.32 -3.41 -3.80
N LEU A 112 2.92 -2.28 -3.19
CA LEU A 112 1.65 -1.62 -3.47
C LEU A 112 1.55 -1.17 -4.93
N ASP A 113 2.58 -0.50 -5.44
CA ASP A 113 2.61 -0.02 -6.82
C ASP A 113 2.54 -1.18 -7.81
N SER A 114 3.25 -2.29 -7.53
CA SER A 114 3.20 -3.50 -8.35
C SER A 114 1.80 -4.11 -8.36
N ALA A 115 1.16 -4.26 -7.20
CA ALA A 115 -0.20 -4.79 -7.09
C ALA A 115 -1.24 -3.87 -7.78
N LEU A 116 -1.07 -2.55 -7.69
CA LEU A 116 -1.94 -1.61 -8.40
C LEU A 116 -1.76 -1.71 -9.92
N GLU A 117 -0.54 -1.89 -10.39
CA GLU A 117 -0.24 -2.03 -11.81
C GLU A 117 -0.80 -3.34 -12.38
N GLU A 118 -0.70 -4.44 -11.65
CA GLU A 118 -1.38 -5.70 -11.99
C GLU A 118 -2.89 -5.52 -12.11
N ASN A 119 -3.51 -4.82 -11.15
CA ASN A 119 -4.94 -4.52 -11.18
C ASN A 119 -5.32 -3.66 -12.39
N ARG A 120 -4.51 -2.64 -12.73
CA ARG A 120 -4.72 -1.82 -13.94
C ARG A 120 -4.65 -2.66 -15.21
N ASN A 121 -3.66 -3.55 -15.30
CA ASN A 121 -3.50 -4.44 -16.44
C ASN A 121 -4.69 -5.39 -16.61
N LEU A 122 -5.16 -6.00 -15.52
CA LEU A 122 -6.37 -6.83 -15.54
C LEU A 122 -7.60 -6.03 -15.97
N MET A 123 -7.78 -4.82 -15.44
CA MET A 123 -8.89 -3.95 -15.82
C MET A 123 -8.82 -3.54 -17.29
N SER A 124 -7.62 -3.26 -17.82
CA SER A 124 -7.42 -2.96 -19.24
C SER A 124 -7.79 -4.16 -20.13
N GLN A 125 -7.31 -5.36 -19.78
CA GLN A 125 -7.64 -6.59 -20.52
C GLN A 125 -9.14 -6.91 -20.48
N LEU A 126 -9.79 -6.69 -19.34
CA LEU A 126 -11.25 -6.84 -19.23
C LEU A 126 -11.97 -5.81 -20.08
N ASN A 127 -11.51 -4.55 -20.07
CA ASN A 127 -12.09 -3.50 -20.89
C ASN A 127 -11.95 -3.83 -22.38
N GLU A 128 -10.79 -4.25 -22.85
CA GLU A 128 -10.57 -4.69 -24.24
C GLU A 128 -11.49 -5.86 -24.63
N ARG A 129 -11.70 -6.84 -23.75
CA ARG A 129 -12.63 -7.96 -24.01
C ARG A 129 -14.09 -7.50 -24.09
N LEU A 130 -14.46 -6.46 -23.34
CA LEU A 130 -15.79 -5.90 -23.33
C LEU A 130 -16.03 -4.97 -24.53
N THR A 131 -15.04 -4.16 -24.93
CA THR A 131 -15.13 -3.22 -26.05
C THR A 131 -14.83 -3.86 -27.41
N GLY A 132 -14.12 -4.99 -27.43
CA GLY A 132 -13.86 -5.80 -28.63
C GLY A 132 -15.12 -6.46 -29.24
N LYS A 133 -16.23 -6.49 -28.49
CA LYS A 133 -17.57 -6.68 -29.06
C LYS A 133 -18.07 -5.32 -29.54
N SER A 134 -17.56 -4.91 -30.69
CA SER A 134 -18.06 -3.85 -31.58
C SER A 134 -19.09 -2.90 -30.93
N GLN A 135 -18.61 -1.74 -30.44
CA GLN A 135 -19.39 -0.51 -30.55
C GLN A 135 -19.56 -0.24 -32.05
N GLU A 136 -20.50 -0.92 -32.69
CA GLU A 136 -21.07 -0.43 -33.93
C GLU A 136 -21.65 0.94 -33.59
N HIS A 137 -21.18 1.98 -34.29
CA HIS A 137 -21.79 3.31 -34.26
C HIS A 137 -23.22 3.18 -34.81
N VAL A 138 -24.16 2.77 -33.95
CA VAL A 138 -25.58 2.79 -34.26
C VAL A 138 -25.98 4.25 -34.32
N LYS A 139 -26.24 4.77 -35.53
CA LYS A 139 -26.96 6.03 -35.68
C LYS A 139 -28.29 5.90 -34.94
N PHE A 140 -28.45 6.63 -33.85
CA PHE A 140 -29.67 6.58 -33.07
C PHE A 140 -30.82 7.24 -33.83
N ASP A 141 -31.73 6.43 -34.36
CA ASP A 141 -33.01 6.89 -34.90
C ASP A 141 -33.96 7.36 -33.76
N SER A 142 -35.00 8.11 -34.12
CA SER A 142 -36.05 8.64 -33.24
C SER A 142 -36.61 7.59 -32.26
N CYS A 143 -36.86 6.37 -32.75
CA CYS A 143 -37.34 5.25 -31.94
C CYS A 143 -36.25 4.58 -31.08
N ALA A 144 -34.98 4.59 -31.49
CA ALA A 144 -33.88 4.08 -30.65
C ALA A 144 -33.69 4.94 -29.40
N TRP A 145 -33.88 6.26 -29.50
CA TRP A 145 -33.88 7.14 -28.33
C TRP A 145 -35.05 6.91 -27.38
N TYR A 146 -36.20 6.46 -27.90
CA TYR A 146 -37.35 6.12 -27.08
C TYR A 146 -37.08 4.87 -26.22
N GLU A 147 -36.41 3.86 -26.76
CA GLU A 147 -35.99 2.68 -25.98
C GLU A 147 -34.99 3.04 -24.87
N VAL A 148 -34.02 3.91 -25.16
CA VAL A 148 -33.07 4.41 -24.15
C VAL A 148 -33.78 5.21 -23.05
N TRP A 149 -34.80 5.98 -23.41
CA TRP A 149 -35.64 6.67 -22.43
C TRP A 149 -36.45 5.70 -21.56
N GLN A 150 -36.99 4.62 -22.12
CA GLN A 150 -37.66 3.57 -21.35
C GLN A 150 -36.69 2.87 -20.37
N SER A 151 -35.44 2.63 -20.79
CA SER A 151 -34.40 2.09 -19.92
C SER A 151 -34.00 3.04 -18.78
N HIS A 152 -34.13 4.35 -18.97
CA HIS A 152 -33.97 5.32 -17.89
C HIS A 152 -35.11 5.24 -16.87
N LEU A 153 -36.37 5.15 -17.33
CA LEU A 153 -37.54 5.08 -16.47
C LEU A 153 -37.50 3.89 -15.51
N SER A 154 -36.97 2.75 -15.95
CA SER A 154 -36.84 1.55 -15.10
C SER A 154 -35.82 1.69 -13.95
N ARG A 155 -34.94 2.70 -13.99
CA ARG A 155 -33.92 2.95 -12.96
C ARG A 155 -34.42 3.86 -11.83
N GLU A 156 -35.62 4.42 -11.94
CA GLU A 156 -36.28 5.27 -10.93
C GLU A 156 -35.41 6.41 -10.34
N THR A 157 -34.47 6.95 -11.10
CA THR A 157 -33.61 8.06 -10.63
C THR A 157 -34.39 9.38 -10.58
N LYS A 158 -34.54 9.96 -9.38
CA LYS A 158 -35.35 11.19 -9.14
C LYS A 158 -34.53 12.48 -9.10
N GLU A 159 -33.21 12.38 -9.16
CA GLU A 159 -32.29 13.50 -9.02
C GLU A 159 -31.15 13.42 -10.03
N CYS A 160 -30.51 14.57 -10.26
CA CYS A 160 -29.33 14.67 -11.12
C CYS A 160 -28.08 14.17 -10.39
N PRO A 161 -27.36 13.15 -10.92
CA PRO A 161 -26.21 12.57 -10.21
C PRO A 161 -24.96 13.48 -10.15
N ILE A 162 -24.95 14.61 -10.84
CA ILE A 162 -23.85 15.59 -10.80
C ILE A 162 -24.07 16.61 -9.67
N CYS A 163 -25.29 17.15 -9.55
CA CYS A 163 -25.57 18.22 -8.59
C CYS A 163 -26.44 17.77 -7.41
N LEU A 164 -26.91 16.53 -7.39
CA LEU A 164 -27.76 15.93 -6.35
C LEU A 164 -29.04 16.73 -6.08
N LEU A 165 -29.61 17.34 -7.13
CA LEU A 165 -30.87 18.09 -7.06
C LEU A 165 -31.96 17.37 -7.85
N GLU A 166 -33.18 17.45 -7.35
CA GLU A 166 -34.38 16.93 -8.00
C GLU A 166 -34.59 17.51 -9.40
N TRP A 167 -35.31 16.74 -10.22
CA TRP A 167 -35.71 17.17 -11.54
C TRP A 167 -36.67 18.35 -11.50
N SER A 168 -36.25 19.50 -12.03
CA SER A 168 -37.10 20.68 -12.17
C SER A 168 -37.59 20.83 -13.61
N PRO A 169 -38.89 21.15 -13.85
CA PRO A 169 -39.39 21.45 -15.18
C PRO A 169 -38.76 22.71 -15.79
N ALA A 170 -38.19 23.59 -14.97
CA ALA A 170 -37.48 24.79 -15.42
C ALA A 170 -36.09 24.50 -16.00
N LYS A 171 -35.53 23.31 -15.73
CA LYS A 171 -34.20 22.91 -16.20
C LYS A 171 -34.32 21.85 -17.28
N SER A 172 -33.68 22.08 -18.42
CA SER A 172 -33.59 21.05 -19.47
C SER A 172 -32.71 19.89 -19.01
N ARG A 173 -33.10 18.69 -19.42
CA ARG A 173 -32.38 17.46 -19.12
C ARG A 173 -31.67 16.97 -20.38
N VAL A 174 -30.67 16.14 -20.20
CA VAL A 174 -29.92 15.51 -21.29
C VAL A 174 -29.86 14.01 -21.01
N LEU A 175 -30.34 13.23 -21.96
CA LEU A 175 -30.26 11.78 -21.99
C LEU A 175 -29.01 11.38 -22.81
N LEU A 176 -28.19 10.51 -22.24
CA LEU A 176 -27.05 9.92 -22.93
C LEU A 176 -27.42 8.59 -23.58
N SER A 177 -26.70 8.18 -24.64
CA SER A 177 -26.85 6.87 -25.29
C SER A 177 -26.71 5.69 -24.33
N CYS A 178 -26.03 5.88 -23.19
CA CYS A 178 -25.90 4.90 -22.10
C CYS A 178 -27.07 4.89 -21.10
N SER A 179 -28.23 5.50 -21.42
CA SER A 179 -29.45 5.61 -20.60
C SER A 179 -29.37 6.48 -19.32
N HIS A 180 -28.27 7.19 -19.12
CA HIS A 180 -28.13 8.10 -17.98
C HIS A 180 -28.63 9.51 -18.30
N VAL A 181 -29.24 10.17 -17.32
CA VAL A 181 -29.83 11.51 -17.46
C VAL A 181 -29.18 12.50 -16.51
N PHE A 182 -28.95 13.72 -16.99
CA PHE A 182 -28.37 14.82 -16.24
C PHE A 182 -29.09 16.14 -16.55
N HIS A 183 -28.92 17.17 -15.72
CA HIS A 183 -29.21 18.53 -16.15
C HIS A 183 -28.25 18.93 -17.28
N SER A 184 -28.78 19.61 -18.31
CA SER A 184 -27.98 20.08 -19.44
C SER A 184 -26.80 20.93 -19.00
N ALA A 185 -27.03 21.88 -18.09
CA ALA A 185 -26.00 22.74 -17.52
C ALA A 185 -24.93 21.96 -16.74
N CYS A 186 -25.34 20.98 -15.95
CA CYS A 186 -24.42 20.17 -15.14
C CYS A 186 -23.49 19.32 -16.01
N LEU A 187 -24.02 18.68 -17.05
CA LEU A 187 -23.21 17.89 -17.97
C LEU A 187 -22.26 18.78 -18.79
N LEU A 188 -22.73 19.95 -19.25
CA LEU A 188 -21.91 20.89 -20.01
C LEU A 188 -20.72 21.42 -19.20
N GLU A 189 -20.94 21.78 -17.93
CA GLU A 189 -19.86 22.28 -17.07
C GLU A 189 -18.84 21.18 -16.77
N LEU A 190 -19.32 19.95 -16.58
CA LEU A 190 -18.48 18.79 -16.38
C LEU A 190 -17.62 18.47 -17.61
N GLU A 191 -18.20 18.49 -18.82
CA GLU A 191 -17.48 18.31 -20.08
C GLU A 191 -16.36 19.36 -20.22
N LYS A 192 -16.65 20.64 -19.95
CA LYS A 192 -15.64 21.71 -19.99
C LYS A 192 -14.51 21.48 -18.99
N HIS A 193 -14.83 21.03 -17.77
CA HIS A 193 -13.82 20.75 -16.76
C HIS A 193 -12.88 19.63 -17.19
N PHE A 194 -13.41 18.57 -17.84
CA PHE A 194 -12.59 17.50 -18.41
C PHE A 194 -11.73 17.99 -19.59
N ASP A 195 -12.27 18.81 -20.50
CA ASP A 195 -11.49 19.39 -21.60
C ASP A 195 -10.31 20.26 -21.10
N ASN A 196 -10.49 20.98 -19.99
CA ASN A 196 -9.45 21.79 -19.35
C ASN A 196 -8.38 20.96 -18.61
N ILE A 197 -8.72 19.76 -18.11
CA ILE A 197 -7.76 18.86 -17.43
C ILE A 197 -6.92 18.09 -18.45
N SER A 198 -7.53 17.64 -19.55
CA SER A 198 -6.87 16.90 -20.63
C SER A 198 -5.74 17.69 -21.29
N SER A 199 -5.79 19.03 -21.24
CA SER A 199 -4.74 19.91 -21.76
C SER A 199 -3.55 20.10 -20.81
N ARG A 200 -3.59 19.58 -19.57
CA ARG A 200 -2.56 19.88 -18.55
C ARG A 200 -1.95 18.71 -17.79
N SER A 201 -2.50 17.49 -17.77
CA SER A 201 -1.92 16.47 -16.86
C SER A 201 -2.11 14.96 -17.09
N LEU A 202 -2.71 14.43 -18.16
CA LEU A 202 -3.00 12.97 -18.20
C LEU A 202 -2.76 12.31 -19.56
N ALA A 203 -1.50 11.94 -19.82
CA ALA A 203 -1.12 10.92 -20.80
C ALA A 203 -1.24 9.48 -20.24
N LEU A 204 -1.82 9.30 -19.04
CA LEU A 204 -1.89 8.01 -18.32
C LEU A 204 -3.27 7.34 -18.36
N VAL A 205 -4.28 7.97 -18.98
CA VAL A 205 -5.59 7.35 -19.17
C VAL A 205 -5.98 7.57 -20.63
N ASN A 206 -5.98 6.50 -21.44
CA ASN A 206 -6.46 6.47 -22.82
C ASN A 206 -7.99 6.70 -22.89
N CYS A 207 -8.46 7.85 -22.42
CA CYS A 207 -9.83 8.32 -22.63
C CYS A 207 -9.80 9.41 -23.69
N GLU A 208 -9.54 9.03 -24.93
CA GLU A 208 -9.80 9.87 -26.09
C GLU A 208 -11.32 10.02 -26.25
N GLY A 209 -11.93 10.95 -25.49
CA GLY A 209 -13.32 11.33 -25.65
C GLY A 209 -14.12 11.54 -24.36
N LYS A 210 -15.34 12.07 -24.53
CA LYS A 210 -16.28 12.33 -23.44
C LYS A 210 -16.80 11.00 -22.89
N SER A 211 -16.66 10.77 -21.59
CA SER A 211 -17.16 9.56 -20.91
C SER A 211 -18.31 9.87 -19.95
N CYS A 212 -19.25 8.93 -19.83
CA CYS A 212 -20.37 9.10 -18.90
C CYS A 212 -19.88 9.09 -17.44
N PRO A 213 -20.31 10.04 -16.58
CA PRO A 213 -19.85 10.11 -15.19
C PRO A 213 -20.24 8.90 -14.33
N ILE A 214 -21.31 8.19 -14.72
CA ILE A 214 -21.87 7.09 -13.93
C ILE A 214 -21.29 5.75 -14.39
N CYS A 215 -21.38 5.45 -15.68
CA CYS A 215 -20.98 4.14 -16.21
C CYS A 215 -19.68 4.16 -17.02
N ARG A 216 -19.02 5.32 -17.14
CA ARG A 216 -17.76 5.51 -17.88
C ARG A 216 -17.83 5.12 -19.36
N TRP A 217 -19.03 4.99 -19.91
CA TRP A 217 -19.24 4.72 -21.34
C TRP A 217 -18.59 5.83 -22.17
N ALA A 218 -17.61 5.46 -23.00
CA ALA A 218 -16.87 6.40 -23.83
C ALA A 218 -17.66 6.80 -25.08
N ASN A 219 -17.45 8.04 -25.53
CA ASN A 219 -18.02 8.58 -26.77
C ASN A 219 -19.54 8.44 -26.84
N TYR A 220 -20.23 8.90 -25.80
CA TYR A 220 -21.69 8.89 -25.77
C TYR A 220 -22.29 9.90 -26.76
N GLU A 221 -23.43 9.55 -27.35
CA GLU A 221 -24.32 10.53 -27.98
C GLU A 221 -25.24 11.13 -26.92
N LYS A 222 -25.71 12.37 -27.13
CA LYS A 222 -26.57 13.07 -26.19
C LYS A 222 -27.78 13.69 -26.86
N LYS A 223 -28.95 13.59 -26.23
CA LYS A 223 -30.20 14.19 -26.68
C LYS A 223 -30.80 15.05 -25.58
N ILE A 224 -31.17 16.29 -25.92
CA ILE A 224 -31.84 17.19 -25.00
C ILE A 224 -33.29 16.71 -24.83
N VAL A 225 -33.69 16.54 -23.58
CA VAL A 225 -35.07 16.21 -23.20
C VAL A 225 -35.65 17.45 -22.51
N PRO A 226 -36.76 18.02 -23.00
CA PRO A 226 -37.43 19.13 -22.33
C PRO A 226 -37.87 18.71 -20.92
N GLY A 227 -37.99 19.67 -19.98
CA GLY A 227 -38.23 19.40 -18.55
C GLY A 227 -39.60 18.78 -18.21
N VAL A 228 -40.38 18.39 -19.22
CA VAL A 228 -41.66 17.68 -19.09
C VAL A 228 -41.37 16.20 -19.36
N ASP A 229 -41.83 15.29 -18.49
CA ASP A 229 -41.65 13.84 -18.63
C ASP A 229 -42.50 13.26 -19.78
N ARG A 230 -42.25 13.72 -21.01
CA ARG A 230 -42.88 13.22 -22.23
C ARG A 230 -41.83 13.12 -23.32
N PHE A 231 -41.45 11.89 -23.64
CA PHE A 231 -40.66 11.56 -24.81
C PHE A 231 -41.54 10.74 -25.76
N GLN A 232 -41.73 11.19 -26.99
CA GLN A 232 -42.55 10.50 -28.00
C GLN A 232 -41.66 10.11 -29.18
N CYS A 233 -41.69 8.84 -29.61
CA CYS A 233 -41.11 8.48 -30.92
C CYS A 233 -42.01 9.11 -31.99
N LEU A 234 -41.46 10.04 -32.76
CA LEU A 234 -42.07 10.52 -33.99
C LEU A 234 -41.65 9.55 -35.10
N TYR A 235 -42.63 8.86 -35.68
CA TYR A 235 -42.49 8.03 -36.89
C TYR A 235 -42.55 8.89 -38.14
#